data_AF-A0A2C9KQC4-F1
#
_entry.id   AF-A0A2C9KQC4-F1
#
_cell.length_a   1.000
_cell.length_b   1.000
_cell.length_c   1.000
_cell.angle_alpha   90.00
_cell.angle_beta   90.00
_cell.angle_gamma   90.00
#
_symmetry.space_group_name_H-M   'P 1'
#
loop_
_entity.id
_entity.type
_entity.pdbx_description
1 polymer ?
#
loop_
_entity_poly.entity_id
_entity_poly.type
_entity_poly.pdbx_seq_one_letter_code
_entity_poly.pdbx_strand_id
1 'polypeptide(L)'
;MSVLTGPSLWDIRYNGERIAYELSLAEIAVFYSADNEIQRITDFVDSGVLIGSHSKSMVPGGDCPESATFINQSFSGQSVDEPIELSKAICLFENNNGYPLRRHLSYSTSEGGFYGGMLDSVLTFRSIITIVNYDYVFDFIFHQNGVIETRVMSTGKKV
;
A
#
# COMPACT_ATOMS: atom_id res chain seq x y z
N MET A 1 10.86 4.23 1.83
CA MET A 1 9.90 5.35 1.85
C MET A 1 10.67 6.61 1.50
N SER A 2 10.39 7.22 0.35
CA SER A 2 10.92 8.53 -0.02
C SER A 2 10.26 9.60 0.86
N VAL A 3 11.05 10.50 1.44
CA VAL A 3 10.51 11.61 2.24
C VAL A 3 9.68 12.57 1.39
N LEU A 4 10.06 12.74 0.11
CA LEU A 4 9.38 13.64 -0.82
C LEU A 4 8.09 13.05 -1.39
N THR A 5 8.15 11.81 -1.87
CA THR A 5 7.10 11.22 -2.73
C THR A 5 6.43 9.98 -2.13
N GLY A 6 6.86 9.49 -0.96
CA GLY A 6 6.23 8.35 -0.30
C GLY A 6 6.73 6.98 -0.79
N PRO A 7 5.86 5.95 -0.87
CA PRO A 7 6.30 4.57 -1.00
C PRO A 7 6.84 4.25 -2.40
N SER A 8 7.86 3.41 -2.43
CA SER A 8 8.56 2.98 -3.65
C SER A 8 9.12 1.57 -3.48
N LEU A 9 8.96 0.72 -4.49
CA LEU A 9 9.62 -0.57 -4.59
C LEU A 9 10.58 -0.59 -5.78
N TRP A 10 11.68 -1.31 -5.62
CA TRP A 10 12.78 -1.37 -6.58
C TRP A 10 13.16 -2.82 -6.84
N ASP A 11 13.67 -3.08 -8.04
CA ASP A 11 14.15 -4.40 -8.48
C ASP A 11 13.10 -5.50 -8.22
N ILE A 12 11.87 -5.27 -8.67
CA ILE A 12 10.78 -6.21 -8.47
C ILE A 12 10.98 -7.39 -9.41
N ARG A 13 11.02 -8.61 -8.85
CA ARG A 13 11.26 -9.84 -9.59
C ARG A 13 10.17 -10.87 -9.35
N TYR A 14 9.89 -11.66 -10.38
CA TYR A 14 9.04 -12.85 -10.30
C TYR A 14 9.83 -14.04 -10.86
N ASN A 15 9.92 -15.13 -10.10
CA ASN A 15 10.73 -16.31 -10.43
C ASN A 15 12.19 -15.98 -10.83
N GLY A 16 12.79 -14.99 -10.18
CA GLY A 16 14.17 -14.57 -10.41
C GLY A 16 14.38 -13.57 -11.55
N GLU A 17 13.37 -13.35 -12.40
CA GLU A 17 13.42 -12.39 -13.50
C GLU A 17 12.82 -11.04 -13.08
N ARG A 18 13.47 -9.94 -13.45
CA ARG A 18 13.00 -8.59 -13.16
C ARG A 18 11.80 -8.24 -14.04
N ILE A 19 10.73 -7.78 -13.41
CA ILE A 19 9.49 -7.33 -14.08
C ILE A 19 9.27 -5.82 -13.97
N ALA A 20 9.81 -5.17 -12.93
CA ALA A 20 9.83 -3.72 -12.82
C ALA A 20 11.13 -3.24 -12.17
N TYR A 21 11.73 -2.19 -12.75
CA TYR A 21 12.89 -1.54 -12.14
C TYR A 21 12.50 -0.72 -10.92
N GLU A 22 11.44 0.08 -11.06
CA GLU A 22 10.87 0.92 -10.01
C GLU A 22 9.35 0.93 -10.16
N LEU A 23 8.65 0.90 -9.02
CA LEU A 23 7.23 1.16 -8.91
C LEU A 23 7.01 2.05 -7.69
N SER A 24 6.66 3.31 -7.90
CA SER A 24 6.65 4.33 -6.86
C SER A 24 5.47 5.31 -6.98
N LEU A 25 5.07 5.86 -5.84
CA LEU A 25 4.16 7.01 -5.80
C LEU A 25 4.91 8.23 -6.34
N ALA A 26 4.29 8.93 -7.29
CA ALA A 26 4.82 10.16 -7.85
C ALA A 26 4.25 11.39 -7.14
N GLU A 27 2.92 11.45 -6.98
CA GLU A 27 2.21 12.59 -6.40
C GLU A 27 0.80 12.19 -5.91
N ILE A 28 0.26 12.96 -4.97
CA ILE A 28 -1.16 13.02 -4.62
C ILE A 28 -1.63 14.45 -4.89
N ALA A 29 -2.66 14.61 -5.72
CA ALA A 29 -3.24 15.91 -6.03
C ALA A 29 -4.71 15.95 -5.60
N VAL A 30 -5.08 17.00 -4.86
CA VAL A 30 -6.46 17.21 -4.38
C VAL A 30 -6.92 18.63 -4.73
N PHE A 31 -7.84 18.72 -5.69
CA PHE A 31 -8.40 19.98 -6.16
C PHE A 31 -9.75 20.23 -5.49
N TYR A 32 -9.88 21.34 -4.76
CA TYR A 32 -11.13 21.72 -4.12
C TYR A 32 -11.96 22.65 -4.99
N SER A 33 -13.27 22.62 -4.76
CA SER A 33 -14.19 23.63 -5.28
C SER A 33 -15.25 23.93 -4.22
N ALA A 34 -15.43 25.22 -3.93
CA ALA A 34 -16.44 25.70 -2.99
C ALA A 34 -16.72 27.19 -3.23
N ASP A 35 -17.79 27.69 -2.60
CA ASP A 35 -18.17 29.11 -2.66
C ASP A 35 -17.24 30.01 -1.82
N ASN A 36 -16.82 29.52 -0.64
CA ASN A 36 -15.91 30.26 0.22
C ASN A 36 -14.53 30.43 -0.42
N GLU A 37 -13.91 31.59 -0.17
CA GLU A 37 -12.71 32.02 -0.89
C GLU A 37 -11.52 31.08 -0.74
N ILE A 38 -11.31 30.53 0.46
CA ILE A 38 -10.16 29.66 0.76
C ILE A 38 -10.28 28.37 -0.04
N GLN A 39 -11.38 27.63 0.11
CA GLN A 39 -11.55 26.35 -0.57
C GLN A 39 -11.64 26.49 -2.09
N ARG A 40 -12.11 27.64 -2.60
CA ARG A 40 -12.15 27.93 -4.05
C ARG A 40 -10.78 27.96 -4.71
N ILE A 41 -9.73 28.29 -3.97
CA ILE A 41 -8.34 28.38 -4.48
C ILE A 41 -7.43 27.29 -3.92
N THR A 42 -8.00 26.28 -3.24
CA THR A 42 -7.23 25.24 -2.57
C THR A 42 -6.98 24.07 -3.52
N ASP A 43 -5.77 24.02 -4.07
CA ASP A 43 -5.27 22.89 -4.85
C ASP A 43 -4.03 22.34 -4.15
N PHE A 44 -4.12 21.13 -3.62
CA PHE A 44 -2.99 20.47 -2.98
C PHE A 44 -2.23 19.61 -4.00
N VAL A 45 -0.91 19.74 -3.93
CA VAL A 45 0.08 18.92 -4.61
C VAL A 45 1.01 18.46 -3.49
N ASP A 46 0.69 17.30 -2.92
CA ASP A 46 1.08 16.97 -1.55
C ASP A 46 2.58 16.74 -1.40
N SER A 47 3.31 16.34 -2.45
CA SER A 47 4.78 16.20 -2.38
C SER A 47 5.46 17.49 -1.90
N GLY A 48 4.84 18.65 -2.11
CA GLY A 48 5.29 19.95 -1.62
C GLY A 48 5.46 20.03 -0.09
N VAL A 49 4.82 19.14 0.66
CA VAL A 49 4.94 19.06 2.13
C VAL A 49 5.71 17.82 2.61
N LEU A 50 6.48 17.16 1.73
CA LEU A 50 7.27 15.97 2.06
C LEU A 50 6.44 14.82 2.62
N ILE A 51 5.50 14.30 1.82
CA ILE A 51 4.47 13.34 2.26
C ILE A 51 5.02 12.09 2.95
N GLY A 52 6.23 11.64 2.60
CA GLY A 52 6.81 10.47 3.24
C GLY A 52 7.21 10.68 4.70
N SER A 53 7.43 11.93 5.13
CA SER A 53 7.61 12.29 6.55
C SER A 53 6.30 12.27 7.34
N HIS A 54 5.16 12.30 6.63
CA HIS A 54 3.81 12.21 7.19
C HIS A 54 3.30 10.76 7.34
N SER A 55 4.17 9.78 7.12
CA SER A 55 3.92 8.37 7.41
C SER A 55 3.45 8.18 8.87
N LYS A 56 2.57 7.20 9.11
CA LYS A 56 2.05 6.89 10.46
C LYS A 56 2.34 5.46 10.87
N SER A 57 2.51 5.28 12.18
CA SER A 57 2.58 3.96 12.81
C SER A 57 1.25 3.25 12.65
N MET A 58 1.28 2.06 12.07
CA MET A 58 0.10 1.23 11.87
C MET A 58 -0.28 0.43 13.12
N VAL A 59 -1.58 0.31 13.34
CA VAL A 59 -2.20 -0.43 14.44
C VAL A 59 -2.39 -1.90 14.05
N PRO A 60 -1.72 -2.86 14.73
CA PRO A 60 -1.96 -4.29 14.50
C PRO A 60 -3.42 -4.66 14.81
N GLY A 61 -4.04 -5.44 13.93
CA GLY A 61 -5.46 -5.80 13.98
C GLY A 61 -6.41 -4.72 13.44
N GLY A 62 -5.96 -3.47 13.32
CA GLY A 62 -6.73 -2.36 12.75
C GLY A 62 -6.34 -2.06 11.31
N ASP A 63 -5.10 -1.62 11.11
CA ASP A 63 -4.57 -1.23 9.78
C ASP A 63 -4.00 -2.43 9.02
N CYS A 64 -3.45 -3.41 9.73
CA CYS A 64 -2.86 -4.64 9.19
C CYS A 64 -3.26 -5.84 10.06
N PRO A 65 -3.22 -7.07 9.54
CA PRO A 65 -3.41 -8.27 10.37
C PRO A 65 -2.45 -8.30 11.57
N GLU A 66 -2.86 -8.88 12.69
CA GLU A 66 -1.99 -9.01 13.87
C GLU A 66 -0.71 -9.81 13.60
N SER A 67 -0.78 -10.75 12.65
CA SER A 67 0.33 -11.58 12.19
C SER A 67 1.28 -10.88 11.21
N ALA A 68 1.02 -9.61 10.85
CA ALA A 68 1.85 -8.87 9.92
C ALA A 68 3.25 -8.63 10.49
N THR A 69 4.25 -8.60 9.60
CA THR A 69 5.58 -8.11 9.94
C THR A 69 5.59 -6.60 9.83
N PHE A 70 5.93 -5.91 10.91
CA PHE A 70 6.03 -4.45 10.94
C PHE A 70 7.48 -4.00 10.78
N ILE A 71 7.69 -2.98 9.95
CA ILE A 71 9.00 -2.43 9.64
C ILE A 71 9.00 -0.95 9.99
N ASN A 72 10.06 -0.50 10.68
CA ASN A 72 10.24 0.88 11.08
C ASN A 72 10.77 1.70 9.88
N GLN A 73 10.46 2.99 9.87
CA GLN A 73 11.02 3.95 8.92
C GLN A 73 11.88 4.94 9.69
N SER A 74 13.07 5.23 9.18
CA SER A 74 13.90 6.33 9.67
C SER A 74 14.03 7.40 8.60
N PHE A 75 13.97 8.67 9.00
CA PHE A 75 14.19 9.80 8.10
C PHE A 75 14.75 11.00 8.85
N SER A 76 15.54 11.83 8.16
CA SER A 76 15.99 13.12 8.70
C SER A 76 14.91 14.17 8.47
N GLY A 77 14.45 14.81 9.55
CA GLY A 77 13.50 15.91 9.46
C GLY A 77 14.17 17.20 9.00
N GLN A 78 13.39 18.15 8.47
CA GLN A 78 13.91 19.49 8.14
C GLN A 78 14.32 20.30 9.38
N SER A 79 13.76 19.97 10.54
CA SER A 79 13.86 20.76 11.78
C SER A 79 14.62 20.08 12.91
N VAL A 80 15.22 18.90 12.66
CA VAL A 80 15.87 18.09 13.69
C VAL A 80 17.20 17.58 13.16
N ASP A 81 18.26 17.74 13.95
CA ASP A 81 19.62 17.33 13.56
C ASP A 81 19.79 15.81 13.54
N GLU A 82 18.99 15.08 14.32
CA GLU A 82 19.05 13.62 14.44
C GLU A 82 17.96 12.92 13.61
N PRO A 83 18.23 11.71 13.08
CA PRO A 83 17.22 10.91 12.40
C PRO A 83 16.03 10.60 13.31
N ILE A 84 14.83 10.80 12.78
CA ILE A 84 13.57 10.41 13.40
C ILE A 84 13.29 8.97 13.04
N GLU A 85 12.96 8.14 14.02
CA GLU A 85 12.49 6.77 13.81
C GLU A 85 10.97 6.66 14.07
N LEU A 86 10.23 6.24 13.05
CA LEU A 86 8.82 5.93 13.11
C LEU A 86 8.63 4.42 13.17
N SER A 87 8.15 3.94 14.31
CA SER A 87 7.83 2.52 14.47
C SER A 87 6.66 2.10 13.58
N LYS A 88 6.66 0.85 13.08
CA LYS A 88 5.52 0.25 12.35
C LYS A 88 5.00 1.08 11.16
N ALA A 89 5.90 1.74 10.45
CA ALA A 89 5.59 2.59 9.30
C ALA A 89 5.18 1.80 8.05
N ILE A 90 5.65 0.56 7.95
CA ILE A 90 5.35 -0.39 6.88
C ILE A 90 4.87 -1.69 7.52
N CYS A 91 3.89 -2.35 6.91
CA CYS A 91 3.52 -3.72 7.27
C CYS A 91 3.54 -4.62 6.03
N LEU A 92 4.04 -5.84 6.22
CA LEU A 92 4.14 -6.87 5.20
C LEU A 92 3.37 -8.10 5.68
N PHE A 93 2.41 -8.56 4.90
CA PHE A 93 1.56 -9.69 5.29
C PHE A 93 1.04 -10.46 4.08
N GLU A 94 0.85 -11.77 4.26
CA GLU A 94 0.08 -12.58 3.33
C GLU A 94 -1.40 -12.54 3.73
N ASN A 95 -2.28 -12.42 2.74
CA ASN A 95 -3.72 -12.48 2.94
C ASN A 95 -4.39 -13.37 1.91
N ASN A 96 -5.36 -14.16 2.36
CA ASN A 96 -6.25 -14.88 1.46
C ASN A 96 -7.42 -13.97 1.08
N ASN A 97 -7.61 -13.73 -0.21
CA ASN A 97 -8.67 -12.85 -0.69
C ASN A 97 -10.08 -13.46 -0.59
N GLY A 98 -10.19 -14.72 -0.17
CA GLY A 98 -11.46 -15.42 0.07
C GLY A 98 -12.07 -16.05 -1.19
N TYR A 99 -11.35 -16.05 -2.31
CA TYR A 99 -11.76 -16.67 -3.57
C TYR A 99 -10.62 -17.47 -4.21
N PRO A 100 -10.92 -18.46 -5.08
CA PRO A 100 -9.89 -19.23 -5.75
C PRO A 100 -9.23 -18.44 -6.88
N LEU A 101 -7.89 -18.45 -6.93
CA LEU A 101 -7.12 -17.95 -8.07
C LEU A 101 -7.38 -18.80 -9.32
N ARG A 102 -7.54 -20.11 -9.14
CA ARG A 102 -7.99 -21.03 -10.19
C ARG A 102 -8.76 -22.20 -9.57
N ARG A 103 -9.78 -22.70 -10.27
CA ARG A 103 -10.47 -23.93 -9.88
C ARG A 103 -11.12 -24.65 -11.05
N HIS A 104 -11.04 -25.97 -11.06
CA HIS A 104 -11.79 -26.81 -11.98
C HIS A 104 -12.26 -28.08 -11.26
N LEU A 105 -13.48 -28.51 -11.57
CA LEU A 105 -14.11 -29.74 -11.12
C LEU A 105 -14.65 -30.40 -12.37
N SER A 106 -14.18 -31.61 -12.66
CA SER A 106 -14.64 -32.39 -13.80
C SER A 106 -16.13 -32.67 -13.72
N TYR A 107 -16.79 -32.76 -14.87
CA TYR A 107 -18.18 -33.19 -14.96
C TYR A 107 -18.35 -34.70 -14.69
N SER A 108 -17.32 -35.50 -14.93
CA SER A 108 -17.38 -36.94 -14.70
C SER A 108 -16.97 -37.31 -13.27
N THR A 109 -17.74 -38.20 -12.64
CA THR A 109 -17.40 -38.86 -11.37
C THR A 109 -16.74 -40.22 -11.57
N SER A 110 -16.53 -40.66 -12.82
CA SER A 110 -15.85 -41.91 -13.16
C SER A 110 -14.33 -41.81 -13.02
N GLU A 111 -13.62 -42.91 -13.28
CA GLU A 111 -12.17 -42.91 -13.47
C GLU A 111 -11.74 -41.79 -14.44
N GLY A 112 -10.82 -40.92 -14.00
CA GLY A 112 -10.40 -39.70 -14.71
C GLY A 112 -11.08 -38.39 -14.25
N GLY A 113 -12.11 -38.46 -13.40
CA GLY A 113 -12.66 -37.28 -12.73
C GLY A 113 -11.67 -36.66 -11.74
N PHE A 114 -11.60 -35.32 -11.68
CA PHE A 114 -10.70 -34.62 -10.76
C PHE A 114 -11.27 -33.29 -10.27
N TYR A 115 -10.75 -32.84 -9.13
CA TYR A 115 -10.80 -31.46 -8.67
C TYR A 115 -9.38 -30.90 -8.60
N GLY A 116 -9.18 -29.68 -9.09
CA GLY A 116 -7.93 -28.94 -8.95
C GLY A 116 -8.23 -27.49 -8.66
N GLY A 117 -7.70 -26.96 -7.57
CA GLY A 117 -7.92 -25.58 -7.16
C GLY A 117 -6.70 -24.98 -6.45
N MET A 118 -6.68 -23.66 -6.39
CA MET A 118 -5.69 -22.89 -5.65
C MET A 118 -6.37 -21.62 -5.14
N LEU A 119 -6.21 -21.33 -3.85
CA LEU A 119 -6.72 -20.10 -3.25
C LEU A 119 -5.85 -18.91 -3.67
N ASP A 120 -6.50 -17.77 -3.85
CA ASP A 120 -5.83 -16.51 -4.12
C ASP A 120 -5.24 -15.96 -2.81
N SER A 121 -3.93 -16.17 -2.64
CA SER A 121 -3.17 -15.69 -1.48
C SER A 121 -2.14 -14.70 -1.96
N VAL A 122 -2.25 -13.46 -1.49
CA VAL A 122 -1.44 -12.36 -1.97
C VAL A 122 -0.49 -11.87 -0.89
N LEU A 123 0.71 -11.45 -1.27
CA LEU A 123 1.62 -10.72 -0.38
C LEU A 123 1.34 -9.23 -0.53
N THR A 124 1.06 -8.55 0.58
CA THR A 124 0.77 -7.11 0.60
C THR A 124 1.86 -6.36 1.35
N PHE A 125 2.50 -5.41 0.67
CA PHE A 125 3.24 -4.32 1.30
C PHE A 125 2.28 -3.14 1.47
N ARG A 126 2.11 -2.67 2.70
CA ARG A 126 1.24 -1.53 3.03
C ARG A 126 1.99 -0.44 3.77
N SER A 127 1.65 0.81 3.46
CA SER A 127 2.04 1.99 4.22
C SER A 127 0.91 3.01 4.26
N ILE A 128 0.86 3.81 5.33
CA ILE A 128 -0.17 4.84 5.52
C ILE A 128 0.49 6.21 5.67
N ILE A 129 -0.01 7.19 4.94
CA ILE A 129 0.38 8.60 5.05
C ILE A 129 -0.84 9.42 5.46
N THR A 130 -0.69 10.25 6.49
CA THR A 130 -1.77 11.14 6.97
C THR A 130 -1.41 12.59 6.72
N ILE A 131 -2.18 13.24 5.83
CA ILE A 131 -1.99 14.65 5.47
C ILE A 131 -3.24 15.41 5.88
N VAL A 132 -3.07 16.31 6.85
CA VAL A 132 -4.14 17.13 7.42
C VAL A 132 -5.31 16.26 7.91
N ASN A 133 -6.30 16.02 7.07
CA ASN A 133 -7.51 15.27 7.39
C ASN A 133 -7.70 13.99 6.56
N TYR A 134 -6.75 13.66 5.69
CA TYR A 134 -6.78 12.47 4.86
C TYR A 134 -5.81 11.45 5.38
N ASP A 135 -6.25 10.19 5.37
CA ASP A 135 -5.41 9.03 5.59
C ASP A 135 -5.38 8.24 4.29
N TYR A 136 -4.22 8.20 3.65
CA TYR A 136 -3.98 7.46 2.42
C TYR A 136 -3.31 6.13 2.74
N VAL A 137 -4.00 5.04 2.42
CA VAL A 137 -3.47 3.68 2.53
C VAL A 137 -2.98 3.26 1.15
N PHE A 138 -1.68 2.98 1.06
CA PHE A 138 -1.02 2.50 -0.15
C PHE A 138 -0.69 1.03 -0.02
N ASP A 139 -1.23 0.22 -0.93
CA ASP A 139 -0.93 -1.19 -1.03
C ASP A 139 -0.22 -1.52 -2.34
N PHE A 140 0.83 -2.32 -2.23
CA PHE A 140 1.47 -3.01 -3.34
C PHE A 140 1.26 -4.50 -3.09
N ILE A 141 0.47 -5.12 -3.97
CA ILE A 141 -0.08 -6.45 -3.79
C ILE A 141 0.52 -7.37 -4.85
N PHE A 142 1.20 -8.42 -4.41
CA PHE A 142 1.88 -9.39 -5.26
C PHE A 142 1.08 -10.68 -5.27
N HIS A 143 0.58 -11.05 -6.45
CA HIS A 143 -0.20 -12.25 -6.68
C HIS A 143 0.71 -13.43 -7.04
N GLN A 144 0.32 -14.65 -6.68
CA GLN A 144 1.14 -15.86 -6.90
C GLN A 144 1.39 -16.15 -8.39
N ASN A 145 0.56 -15.61 -9.28
CA ASN A 145 0.66 -15.76 -10.74
C ASN A 145 1.55 -14.68 -11.41
N GLY A 146 2.23 -13.84 -10.63
CA GLY A 146 3.13 -12.80 -11.14
C GLY A 146 2.47 -11.46 -11.43
N VAL A 147 1.16 -11.32 -11.19
CA VAL A 147 0.47 -10.03 -11.26
C VAL A 147 0.89 -9.15 -10.08
N ILE A 148 1.15 -7.87 -10.36
CA ILE A 148 1.29 -6.83 -9.35
C ILE A 148 0.08 -5.91 -9.45
N GLU A 149 -0.54 -5.63 -8.31
CA GLU A 149 -1.59 -4.64 -8.18
C GLU A 149 -1.12 -3.51 -7.25
N THR A 150 -1.39 -2.27 -7.64
CA THR A 150 -1.23 -1.11 -6.77
C THR A 150 -2.60 -0.56 -6.42
N ARG A 151 -2.82 -0.30 -5.14
CA ARG A 151 -4.09 0.25 -4.66
C ARG A 151 -3.84 1.44 -3.75
N VAL A 152 -4.61 2.50 -3.96
CA VAL A 152 -4.70 3.63 -3.04
C VAL A 152 -6.13 3.69 -2.50
N MET A 153 -6.25 3.82 -1.18
CA MET A 153 -7.52 4.04 -0.52
C MET A 153 -7.41 5.34 0.27
N SER A 154 -8.36 6.25 0.08
CA SER A 154 -8.49 7.44 0.90
C SER A 154 -9.57 7.18 1.95
N THR A 155 -9.20 7.37 3.20
CA THR A 155 -10.12 7.52 4.33
C THR A 155 -9.77 8.83 5.04
N GLY A 156 -10.19 8.95 6.28
CA GLY A 156 -9.72 10.00 7.17
C GLY A 156 -10.83 10.89 7.69
N LYS A 157 -10.44 11.56 8.77
CA LYS A 157 -11.23 12.39 9.67
C LYS A 157 -12.34 11.65 10.45
N LYS A 158 -12.41 11.94 11.74
CA LYS A 158 -13.53 12.77 12.21
C LYS A 158 -12.97 14.05 12.81
N VAL A 159 -13.55 15.19 12.40
CA VAL A 159 -13.26 16.52 12.98
C VAL A 159 -13.78 16.53 14.41
#